data_AF-A0A962NKS4-F1
#
_entry.id   AF-A0A962NKS4-F1
#
_cell.length_a   1.000
_cell.length_b   1.000
_cell.length_c   1.000
_cell.angle_alpha   90.00
_cell.angle_beta   90.00
_cell.angle_gamma   90.00
#
_symmetry.space_group_name_H-M   'P 1'
#
loop_
_entity.id
_entity.type
_entity.pdbx_description
1 polymer ?
#
loop_
_entity_poly.entity_id
_entity_poly.type
_entity_poly.pdbx_seq_one_letter_code
_entity_poly.pdbx_strand_id
1 'polypeptide(L)'
;MNNRAIAFYLGSAYCLSLLLFSQFIRLPESAESLTWLFASLVLVTGPAIFMLPALLVFWFSGRPHHPEARIGGRWVLLIWLLSALVNLFLFADAKLFDLYGFHINGFVINLMMTPGGIQSLGASDGAYLMSGVFGTGIFLLHLLLLKTSERISHWQFPLSGRQLMSAMVLLLVVEKGIYAWSDLENYGPVLNQAAAVPLYKGVTARKMAGKLGYKAPDRHEVQLGNTGTELNYPLAPLQLSPPPKRPNL
;
A
#
# COMPACT_ATOMS: atom_id res chain seq x y z
N MET A 1 12.20 15.13 23.19
CA MET A 1 12.08 13.67 23.04
C MET A 1 13.44 13.07 22.68
N ASN A 2 13.82 11.92 23.23
CA ASN A 2 15.10 11.26 22.89
C ASN A 2 14.96 10.39 21.62
N ASN A 3 16.09 10.01 21.02
CA ASN A 3 16.10 9.19 19.81
C ASN A 3 15.43 7.83 20.01
N ARG A 4 15.56 7.20 21.19
CA ARG A 4 14.87 5.93 21.52
C ARG A 4 13.35 6.04 21.43
N ALA A 5 12.75 7.07 22.03
CA ALA A 5 11.31 7.28 21.94
C ALA A 5 10.87 7.57 20.50
N ILE A 6 11.67 8.28 19.71
CA ILE A 6 11.27 8.54 18.32
C ILE A 6 11.35 7.25 17.48
N ALA A 7 12.38 6.44 17.69
CA ALA A 7 12.49 5.14 17.04
C ALA A 7 11.33 4.19 17.41
N PHE A 8 10.94 4.13 18.69
CA PHE A 8 9.81 3.31 19.14
C PHE A 8 8.46 3.84 18.59
N TYR A 9 8.30 5.16 18.52
CA TYR A 9 7.14 5.77 17.88
C TYR A 9 7.06 5.40 16.40
N LEU A 10 8.17 5.53 15.65
CA LEU A 10 8.23 5.16 14.24
C LEU A 10 7.97 3.67 14.02
N GLY A 11 8.49 2.80 14.88
CA GLY A 11 8.18 1.36 14.86
C GLY A 11 6.69 1.09 15.06
N SER A 12 6.07 1.75 16.03
CA SER A 12 4.64 1.62 16.32
C SER A 12 3.76 2.18 15.20
N ALA A 13 4.13 3.34 14.65
CA ALA A 13 3.49 3.95 13.49
C ALA A 13 3.62 3.07 12.24
N TYR A 14 4.75 2.37 12.10
CA TYR A 14 4.96 1.40 11.04
C TYR A 14 4.08 0.15 11.22
N CYS A 15 3.91 -0.36 12.44
CA CYS A 15 2.93 -1.43 12.70
C CYS A 15 1.50 -1.03 12.32
N LEU A 16 1.11 0.22 12.60
CA LEU A 16 -0.17 0.75 12.13
C LEU A 16 -0.23 0.81 10.60
N SER A 17 0.86 1.22 9.95
CA SER A 17 0.91 1.24 8.48
C SER A 17 0.82 -0.16 7.87
N LEU A 18 1.43 -1.18 8.50
CA LEU A 18 1.27 -2.59 8.09
C LEU A 18 -0.19 -3.03 8.17
N LEU A 19 -0.87 -2.70 9.28
CA LEU A 19 -2.29 -3.03 9.46
C LEU A 19 -3.15 -2.37 8.38
N LEU A 20 -2.95 -1.08 8.11
CA LEU A 20 -3.70 -0.37 7.08
C LEU A 20 -3.40 -0.92 5.67
N PHE A 21 -2.12 -1.17 5.38
CA PHE A 21 -1.66 -1.67 4.10
C PHE A 21 -2.12 -3.11 3.82
N SER A 22 -2.37 -3.92 4.86
CA SER A 22 -2.89 -5.28 4.69
C SER A 22 -4.23 -5.34 3.96
N GLN A 23 -5.01 -4.25 3.94
CA GLN A 23 -6.29 -4.18 3.22
C GLN A 23 -6.13 -4.31 1.69
N PHE A 24 -4.94 -4.04 1.16
CA PHE A 24 -4.61 -4.22 -0.27
C PHE A 24 -4.22 -5.66 -0.63
N ILE A 25 -4.04 -6.54 0.37
CA ILE A 25 -3.71 -7.94 0.16
C ILE A 25 -5.00 -8.74 0.18
N ARG A 26 -5.48 -9.13 -1.01
CA ARG A 26 -6.74 -9.86 -1.20
C ARG A 26 -6.50 -11.07 -2.09
N LEU A 27 -5.83 -12.07 -1.54
CA LEU A 27 -5.54 -13.32 -2.25
C LEU A 27 -6.60 -14.38 -1.95
N PRO A 28 -7.05 -15.15 -2.96
CA PRO A 28 -7.84 -16.34 -2.70
C PRO A 28 -6.99 -17.38 -1.95
N GLU A 29 -7.62 -18.24 -1.14
CA GLU A 29 -6.92 -19.34 -0.44
C GLU A 29 -6.20 -20.27 -1.41
N SER A 30 -6.68 -20.39 -2.65
CA SER A 30 -6.07 -21.17 -3.73
C SER A 30 -4.86 -20.50 -4.38
N ALA A 31 -4.44 -19.31 -3.92
CA ALA A 31 -3.30 -18.63 -4.50
C ALA A 31 -2.00 -19.43 -4.31
N GLU A 32 -1.18 -19.47 -5.36
CA GLU A 32 0.10 -20.18 -5.33
C GLU A 32 1.09 -19.58 -4.32
N SER A 33 2.01 -20.41 -3.83
CA SER A 33 3.01 -20.02 -2.82
C SER A 33 3.86 -18.82 -3.23
N LEU A 34 4.16 -18.67 -4.52
CA LEU A 34 4.93 -17.53 -5.04
C LEU A 34 4.16 -16.21 -4.86
N THR A 35 2.84 -16.23 -5.08
CA THR A 35 1.96 -15.06 -4.93
C THR A 35 1.82 -14.67 -3.46
N TRP A 36 1.69 -15.66 -2.56
CA TRP A 36 1.72 -15.42 -1.11
C TRP A 36 3.06 -14.84 -0.62
N LEU A 37 4.18 -15.36 -1.15
CA LEU A 37 5.50 -14.82 -0.85
C LEU A 37 5.62 -13.37 -1.32
N PHE A 38 5.21 -13.08 -2.56
CA PHE A 38 5.19 -11.72 -3.10
C PHE A 38 4.33 -10.78 -2.25
N ALA A 39 3.10 -11.18 -1.94
CA ALA A 39 2.19 -10.38 -1.12
C ALA A 39 2.75 -10.10 0.28
N SER A 40 3.38 -11.11 0.91
CA SER A 40 4.01 -10.95 2.23
C SER A 40 5.20 -10.00 2.18
N LEU A 41 6.02 -10.06 1.12
CA LEU A 41 7.12 -9.13 0.91
C LEU A 41 6.60 -7.72 0.71
N VAL A 42 5.64 -7.52 -0.20
CA VAL A 42 5.04 -6.20 -0.49
C VAL A 42 4.33 -5.62 0.74
N LEU A 43 3.68 -6.46 1.56
CA LEU A 43 3.05 -6.03 2.80
C LEU A 43 4.06 -5.35 3.74
N VAL A 44 5.30 -5.85 3.78
CA VAL A 44 6.36 -5.30 4.62
C VAL A 44 7.03 -4.10 3.92
N THR A 45 7.46 -4.26 2.68
CA THR A 45 8.27 -3.26 1.96
C THR A 45 7.45 -2.05 1.49
N GLY A 46 6.19 -2.26 1.10
CA GLY A 46 5.27 -1.23 0.61
C GLY A 46 5.11 -0.06 1.57
N PRO A 47 4.57 -0.24 2.78
CA PRO A 47 4.41 0.84 3.75
C PRO A 47 5.75 1.43 4.21
N ALA A 48 6.85 0.67 4.13
CA ALA A 48 8.17 1.18 4.45
C ALA A 48 8.60 2.29 3.47
N ILE A 49 8.27 2.16 2.18
CA ILE A 49 8.50 3.21 1.17
C ILE A 49 7.71 4.47 1.51
N PHE A 50 6.44 4.33 1.89
CA PHE A 50 5.59 5.46 2.27
C PHE A 50 6.11 6.19 3.51
N MET A 51 6.70 5.46 4.47
CA MET A 51 7.27 6.04 5.69
C MET A 51 8.67 6.67 5.49
N LEU A 52 9.29 6.54 4.32
CA LEU A 52 10.63 7.09 4.05
C LEU A 52 10.79 8.57 4.40
N PRO A 53 9.85 9.49 4.06
CA PRO A 53 10.00 10.90 4.41
C PRO A 53 10.15 11.13 5.92
N ALA A 54 9.36 10.43 6.75
CA ALA A 54 9.45 10.53 8.21
C ALA A 54 10.78 9.94 8.72
N LEU A 55 11.24 8.82 8.14
CA LEU A 55 12.53 8.20 8.46
C LEU A 55 13.72 9.09 8.08
N LEU A 56 13.66 9.77 6.93
CA LEU A 56 14.69 10.72 6.50
C LEU A 56 14.74 11.92 7.44
N VAL A 57 13.59 12.48 7.81
CA VAL A 57 13.55 13.57 8.81
C VAL A 57 14.16 13.11 10.13
N PHE A 58 13.85 11.91 10.62
CA PHE A 58 14.49 11.36 11.82
C PHE A 58 16.01 11.22 11.66
N TRP A 59 16.46 10.72 10.51
CA TRP A 59 17.88 10.51 10.22
C TRP A 59 18.67 11.82 10.15
N PHE A 60 18.11 12.88 9.59
CA PHE A 60 18.75 14.20 9.48
C PHE A 60 18.57 15.08 10.73
N SER A 61 17.48 14.89 11.48
CA SER A 61 17.16 15.73 12.66
C SER A 61 17.93 15.36 13.92
N GLY A 62 18.58 14.20 13.95
CA GLY A 62 19.37 13.73 15.07
C GLY A 62 20.62 13.00 14.63
N ARG A 63 21.48 12.62 15.59
CA ARG A 63 22.49 11.59 15.36
C ARG A 63 21.86 10.25 15.75
N PRO A 64 21.20 9.51 14.84
CA PRO A 64 20.41 8.32 15.20
C PRO A 64 21.25 7.24 15.89
N HIS A 65 22.58 7.29 15.73
CA HIS A 65 23.55 6.44 16.42
C HIS A 65 23.71 6.74 17.92
N HIS A 66 23.25 7.89 18.41
CA HIS A 66 23.28 8.25 19.82
C HIS A 66 21.86 8.16 20.41
N PRO A 67 21.50 7.05 21.08
CA PRO A 67 20.12 6.77 21.51
C PRO A 67 19.54 7.78 22.51
N GLU A 68 20.40 8.45 23.28
CA GLU A 68 19.99 9.42 24.31
C GLU A 68 19.97 10.87 23.83
N ALA A 69 20.46 11.12 22.60
CA ALA A 69 20.40 12.44 22.01
C ALA A 69 18.95 12.89 21.88
N ARG A 70 18.70 14.17 22.20
CA ARG A 70 17.37 14.77 22.14
C ARG A 70 17.15 15.44 20.79
N ILE A 71 15.97 15.21 20.22
CA ILE A 71 15.51 15.88 19.01
C ILE A 71 14.63 17.07 19.42
N GLY A 72 14.82 18.21 18.74
CA GLY A 72 14.06 19.42 18.97
C GLY A 72 12.58 19.28 18.58
N GLY A 73 11.70 20.00 19.26
CA GLY A 73 10.23 19.86 19.12
C GLY A 73 9.72 20.01 17.68
N ARG A 74 10.29 20.91 16.87
CA ARG A 74 9.91 21.08 15.45
C ARG A 74 10.08 19.81 14.62
N TRP A 75 11.14 19.04 14.89
CA TRP A 75 11.43 17.81 14.16
C TRP A 75 10.50 16.69 14.62
N VAL A 76 10.22 16.62 15.93
CA VAL A 76 9.21 15.70 16.47
C VAL A 76 7.85 15.96 15.85
N LEU A 77 7.43 17.22 15.76
CA LEU A 77 6.18 17.62 15.12
C LEU A 77 6.15 17.21 13.64
N LEU A 78 7.22 17.44 12.90
CA LEU A 78 7.31 17.07 11.49
C LEU A 78 7.25 15.56 11.28
N ILE A 79 7.97 14.78 12.09
CA ILE A 79 7.93 13.31 12.07
C ILE A 79 6.52 12.82 12.40
N TRP A 80 5.89 13.39 13.43
CA TRP A 80 4.52 13.05 13.82
C TRP A 80 3.53 13.32 12.69
N LEU A 81 3.57 14.52 12.11
CA LEU A 81 2.69 14.95 11.04
C LEU A 81 2.85 14.09 9.78
N LEU A 82 4.08 13.84 9.34
CA LEU A 82 4.36 13.02 8.16
C LEU A 82 3.86 11.59 8.33
N SER A 83 4.16 10.94 9.47
CA SER A 83 3.67 9.58 9.71
C SER A 83 2.14 9.51 9.80
N ALA A 84 1.50 10.51 10.40
CA ALA A 84 0.03 10.57 10.47
C ALA A 84 -0.61 10.77 9.09
N LEU A 85 -0.03 11.66 8.26
CA LEU A 85 -0.49 11.89 6.88
C LEU A 85 -0.31 10.65 6.01
N VAL A 86 0.79 9.90 6.17
CA VAL A 86 1.00 8.63 5.48
C VAL A 86 -0.09 7.62 5.84
N ASN A 87 -0.36 7.42 7.13
CA ASN A 87 -1.39 6.47 7.55
C ASN A 87 -2.81 6.94 7.18
N LEU A 88 -3.06 8.25 7.20
CA LEU A 88 -4.31 8.82 6.68
C LEU A 88 -4.46 8.54 5.18
N PHE A 89 -3.40 8.73 4.40
CA PHE A 89 -3.38 8.41 2.98
C PHE A 89 -3.65 6.92 2.75
N LEU A 90 -2.94 6.02 3.43
CA LEU A 90 -3.14 4.57 3.30
C LEU A 90 -4.57 4.15 3.65
N PHE A 91 -5.14 4.73 4.72
CA PHE A 91 -6.52 4.47 5.11
C PHE A 91 -7.52 4.96 4.06
N ALA A 92 -7.37 6.20 3.59
CA ALA A 92 -8.28 6.79 2.61
C ALA A 92 -8.21 6.05 1.27
N ASP A 93 -6.99 5.73 0.82
CA ASP A 93 -6.77 5.01 -0.41
C ASP A 93 -7.29 3.57 -0.35
N ALA A 94 -7.11 2.87 0.78
CA ALA A 94 -7.70 1.54 0.99
C ALA A 94 -9.22 1.58 0.88
N LYS A 95 -9.88 2.57 1.52
CA LYS A 95 -11.35 2.72 1.43
C LYS A 95 -11.82 3.08 0.04
N LEU A 96 -11.06 3.90 -0.69
CA LEU A 96 -11.36 4.23 -2.07
C LEU A 96 -11.24 3.00 -2.97
N PHE A 97 -10.16 2.23 -2.81
CA PHE A 97 -9.93 0.99 -3.55
C PHE A 97 -11.02 -0.05 -3.24
N ASP A 98 -11.42 -0.18 -1.98
CA ASP A 98 -12.51 -1.06 -1.55
C ASP A 98 -13.84 -0.72 -2.24
N LEU A 99 -14.14 0.57 -2.43
CA LEU A 99 -15.41 1.06 -2.98
C LEU A 99 -15.45 1.09 -4.50
N TYR A 100 -14.33 1.47 -5.14
CA TYR A 100 -14.31 1.79 -6.56
C TYR A 100 -13.29 1.00 -7.39
N GLY A 101 -12.43 0.19 -6.75
CA GLY A 101 -11.41 -0.62 -7.43
C GLY A 101 -10.26 0.18 -8.04
N PHE A 102 -10.12 1.48 -7.72
CA PHE A 102 -8.98 2.31 -8.12
C PHE A 102 -8.42 3.10 -6.94
N HIS A 103 -7.14 3.44 -7.06
CA HIS A 103 -6.38 4.23 -6.09
C HIS A 103 -6.51 5.75 -6.35
N ILE A 104 -6.13 6.55 -5.35
CA ILE A 104 -6.07 8.00 -5.44
C ILE A 104 -5.15 8.39 -6.60
N ASN A 105 -5.71 9.11 -7.57
CA ASN A 105 -5.03 9.55 -8.79
C ASN A 105 -5.49 10.97 -9.18
N GLY A 106 -5.06 11.46 -10.35
CA GLY A 106 -5.44 12.79 -10.83
C GLY A 106 -6.95 13.00 -11.01
N PHE A 107 -7.71 11.95 -11.34
CA PHE A 107 -9.17 12.02 -11.43
C PHE A 107 -9.79 12.26 -10.04
N VAL A 108 -9.36 11.50 -9.02
CA VAL A 108 -9.87 11.67 -7.65
C VAL A 108 -9.56 13.07 -7.13
N ILE A 109 -8.34 13.54 -7.34
CA ILE A 109 -7.93 14.89 -6.93
C ILE A 109 -8.78 15.95 -7.63
N ASN A 110 -9.00 15.81 -8.94
CA ASN A 110 -9.85 16.72 -9.71
C ASN A 110 -11.29 16.72 -9.17
N LEU A 111 -11.79 15.54 -8.79
CA LEU A 111 -13.12 15.40 -8.22
C LEU A 111 -13.24 16.09 -6.85
N MET A 112 -12.19 16.05 -6.03
CA MET A 112 -12.15 16.77 -4.74
C MET A 112 -12.09 18.29 -4.92
N MET A 113 -11.45 18.77 -5.99
CA MET A 113 -11.33 20.20 -6.28
C MET A 113 -12.56 20.77 -6.99
N THR A 114 -13.35 19.93 -7.65
CA THR A 114 -14.54 20.35 -8.39
C THR A 114 -15.73 20.51 -7.44
N PRO A 115 -16.43 21.66 -7.41
CA PRO A 115 -17.65 21.83 -6.64
C PRO A 115 -18.68 20.74 -7.00
N GLY A 116 -19.13 19.98 -5.99
CA GLY A 116 -20.07 18.86 -6.19
C GLY A 116 -19.46 17.58 -6.77
N GLY A 117 -18.16 17.53 -7.07
CA GLY A 117 -17.52 16.35 -7.65
C GLY A 117 -17.66 15.12 -6.76
N ILE A 118 -17.27 15.21 -5.49
CA ILE A 118 -17.37 14.08 -4.54
C ILE A 118 -18.83 13.65 -4.33
N GLN A 119 -19.80 14.59 -4.38
CA GLN A 119 -21.23 14.28 -4.29
C GLN A 119 -21.71 13.45 -5.47
N SER A 120 -21.10 13.60 -6.65
CA SER A 120 -21.38 12.77 -7.83
C SER A 120 -20.99 11.30 -7.67
N LEU A 121 -20.11 10.96 -6.72
CA LEU A 121 -19.82 9.57 -6.36
C LEU A 121 -20.82 8.99 -5.34
N GLY A 122 -21.88 9.74 -4.99
CA GLY A 122 -22.85 9.32 -3.98
C GLY A 122 -22.42 9.58 -2.55
N ALA A 123 -21.43 10.46 -2.33
CA ALA A 123 -21.05 10.87 -0.98
C ALA A 123 -22.18 11.65 -0.30
N SER A 124 -22.64 11.14 0.83
CA SER A 124 -23.63 11.79 1.69
C SER A 124 -22.96 12.62 2.78
N ASP A 125 -23.72 13.47 3.47
CA ASP A 125 -23.25 14.19 4.66
C ASP A 125 -22.70 13.24 5.74
N GLY A 126 -23.29 12.04 5.86
CA GLY A 126 -22.80 10.98 6.72
C GLY A 126 -21.41 10.47 6.31
N ALA A 127 -21.12 10.37 5.01
CA ALA A 127 -19.80 10.00 4.52
C ALA A 127 -18.75 11.04 4.90
N TYR A 128 -19.05 12.34 4.73
CA TYR A 128 -18.15 13.42 5.15
C TYR A 128 -17.88 13.40 6.66
N LEU A 129 -18.92 13.21 7.47
CA LEU A 129 -18.79 13.10 8.93
C LEU A 129 -17.89 11.92 9.31
N MET A 130 -18.13 10.73 8.75
CA MET A 130 -17.31 9.55 9.01
C MET A 130 -15.86 9.76 8.59
N SER A 131 -15.61 10.33 7.41
CA SER A 131 -14.24 10.68 6.98
C SER A 131 -13.55 11.63 7.96
N GLY A 132 -14.26 12.64 8.48
CA GLY A 132 -13.73 13.56 9.48
C GLY A 132 -13.41 12.86 10.82
N VAL A 133 -14.29 11.97 11.28
CA VAL A 133 -14.12 11.18 12.51
C VAL A 133 -12.93 10.25 12.40
N PHE A 134 -12.83 9.45 11.32
CA PHE A 134 -11.71 8.54 11.11
C PHE A 134 -10.39 9.29 10.92
N GLY A 135 -10.40 10.38 10.15
CA GLY A 135 -9.22 11.21 9.95
C GLY A 135 -8.70 11.78 11.27
N THR A 136 -9.59 12.37 12.07
CA THR A 136 -9.24 12.88 13.42
C THR A 136 -8.77 11.75 14.34
N GLY A 137 -9.43 10.59 14.30
CA GLY A 137 -9.06 9.39 15.04
C GLY A 137 -7.62 8.94 14.76
N ILE A 138 -7.18 8.95 13.49
CA ILE A 138 -5.80 8.62 13.12
C ILE A 138 -4.81 9.61 13.74
N PHE A 139 -5.08 10.93 13.68
CA PHE A 139 -4.22 11.93 14.31
C PHE A 139 -4.13 11.77 15.84
N LEU A 140 -5.26 11.51 16.49
CA LEU A 140 -5.31 11.26 17.94
C LEU A 140 -4.57 9.97 18.32
N LEU A 141 -4.70 8.92 17.51
CA LEU A 141 -3.95 7.67 17.70
C LEU A 141 -2.44 7.92 17.57
N HIS A 142 -2.00 8.68 16.57
CA HIS A 142 -0.59 9.06 16.43
C HIS A 142 -0.09 9.89 17.63
N LEU A 143 -0.91 10.80 18.15
CA LEU A 143 -0.57 11.55 19.36
C LEU A 143 -0.46 10.63 20.59
N LEU A 144 -1.35 9.65 20.71
CA LEU A 144 -1.29 8.64 21.77
C LEU A 144 0.00 7.81 21.66
N LEU A 145 0.31 7.28 20.46
CA LEU A 145 1.54 6.52 20.19
C LEU A 145 2.81 7.33 20.51
N LEU A 146 2.82 8.62 20.21
CA LEU A 146 3.95 9.50 20.51
C LEU A 146 4.13 9.63 22.04
N LYS A 147 3.04 9.91 22.77
CA LYS A 147 3.06 10.07 24.22
C LYS A 147 3.39 8.77 24.96
N THR A 148 2.88 7.63 24.49
CA THR A 148 3.22 6.32 25.08
C THR A 148 4.67 5.95 24.81
N SER A 149 5.17 6.27 23.62
CA SER A 149 6.58 6.04 23.28
C SER A 149 7.54 6.78 24.21
N GLU A 150 7.24 8.04 24.56
CA GLU A 150 8.06 8.78 25.54
C GLU A 150 8.14 8.08 26.90
N ARG A 151 7.09 7.37 27.31
CA ARG A 151 7.00 6.66 28.59
C ARG A 151 7.61 5.26 28.58
N ILE A 152 7.64 4.58 27.43
CA ILE A 152 7.96 3.14 27.33
C ILE A 152 9.24 2.88 26.51
N SER A 153 9.92 3.93 26.02
CA SER A 153 11.14 3.85 25.19
C SER A 153 12.37 3.15 25.79
N HIS A 154 12.23 2.50 26.95
CA HIS A 154 13.23 1.62 27.55
C HIS A 154 13.43 0.33 26.75
N TRP A 155 12.49 -0.03 25.88
CA TRP A 155 12.59 -1.24 25.06
C TRP A 155 13.64 -1.09 23.97
N GLN A 156 14.56 -2.06 23.90
CA GLN A 156 15.64 -2.09 22.92
C GLN A 156 15.23 -2.98 21.75
N PHE A 157 15.29 -2.44 20.53
CA PHE A 157 15.17 -3.27 19.34
C PHE A 157 16.41 -4.16 19.22
N PRO A 158 16.24 -5.47 18.92
CA PRO A 158 17.36 -6.41 18.84
C PRO A 158 18.29 -6.15 17.64
N LEU A 159 17.79 -5.42 16.63
CA LEU A 159 18.55 -5.05 15.44
C LEU A 159 18.94 -3.58 15.51
N SER A 160 20.19 -3.28 15.12
CA SER A 160 20.58 -1.89 14.87
C SER A 160 19.78 -1.30 13.71
N GLY A 161 19.56 0.02 13.71
CA GLY A 161 18.85 0.68 12.62
C GLY A 161 19.48 0.43 11.23
N ARG A 162 20.81 0.24 11.17
CA ARG A 162 21.50 -0.13 9.92
C ARG A 162 21.13 -1.54 9.44
N GLN A 163 21.09 -2.53 10.34
CA GLN A 163 20.69 -3.90 10.02
C GLN A 163 19.24 -3.97 9.57
N LEU A 164 18.35 -3.22 10.23
CA LEU A 164 16.94 -3.15 9.85
C LEU A 164 16.78 -2.55 8.44
N MET A 165 17.49 -1.45 8.15
CA MET A 165 17.48 -0.84 6.82
C MET A 165 18.06 -1.77 5.76
N SER A 166 19.17 -2.47 6.02
CA SER A 166 19.74 -3.43 5.07
C SER A 166 18.80 -4.62 4.82
N ALA A 167 18.13 -5.11 5.87
CA ALA A 167 17.13 -6.17 5.73
C ALA A 167 15.95 -5.68 4.88
N MET A 168 15.46 -4.46 5.13
CA MET A 168 14.37 -3.86 4.34
C MET A 168 14.74 -3.69 2.87
N VAL A 169 15.96 -3.24 2.58
CA VAL A 169 16.48 -3.14 1.20
C VAL A 169 16.59 -4.50 0.55
N LEU A 170 17.06 -5.52 1.27
CA LEU A 170 17.13 -6.89 0.74
C LEU A 170 15.74 -7.43 0.40
N LEU A 171 14.76 -7.25 1.29
CA LEU A 171 13.37 -7.65 1.05
C LEU A 171 12.79 -6.92 -0.17
N LEU A 172 13.04 -5.63 -0.30
CA LEU A 172 12.62 -4.83 -1.45
C LEU A 172 13.25 -5.33 -2.76
N VAL A 173 14.54 -5.68 -2.75
CA VAL A 173 15.22 -6.23 -3.92
C VAL A 173 14.63 -7.58 -4.33
N VAL A 174 14.37 -8.47 -3.36
CA VAL A 174 13.72 -9.76 -3.62
C VAL A 174 12.32 -9.57 -4.17
N GLU A 175 11.52 -8.69 -3.56
CA GLU A 175 10.17 -8.34 -4.01
C GLU A 175 10.17 -7.84 -5.47
N LYS A 176 11.08 -6.91 -5.82
CA LYS A 176 11.20 -6.40 -7.20
C LYS A 176 11.74 -7.46 -8.16
N GLY A 177 12.60 -8.37 -7.69
CA GLY A 177 13.06 -9.52 -8.47
C GLY A 177 11.93 -10.46 -8.84
N ILE A 178 11.06 -10.80 -7.88
CA ILE A 178 9.86 -11.62 -8.13
C ILE A 178 8.94 -10.91 -9.13
N TYR A 179 8.65 -9.63 -8.91
CA TYR A 179 7.83 -8.86 -9.86
C TYR A 179 8.44 -8.86 -11.27
N ALA A 180 9.74 -8.61 -11.40
CA ALA A 180 10.41 -8.55 -12.69
C ALA A 180 10.38 -9.90 -13.42
N TRP A 181 10.54 -11.01 -12.70
CA TRP A 181 10.38 -12.36 -13.24
C TRP A 181 8.94 -12.60 -13.68
N SER A 182 7.95 -12.26 -12.84
CA SER A 182 6.54 -12.40 -13.18
C SER A 182 6.12 -11.53 -14.37
N ASP A 183 6.68 -10.33 -14.53
CA ASP A 183 6.47 -9.50 -15.73
C ASP A 183 7.07 -10.14 -16.99
N LEU A 184 8.23 -10.82 -16.89
CA LEU A 184 8.82 -11.54 -18.03
C LEU A 184 7.96 -12.74 -18.46
N GLU A 185 7.55 -13.57 -17.50
CA GLU A 185 6.76 -14.78 -17.74
C GLU A 185 5.26 -14.51 -17.92
N ASN A 186 4.82 -13.26 -17.81
CA ASN A 186 3.41 -12.86 -17.83
C ASN A 186 2.57 -13.60 -16.76
N TYR A 187 3.14 -13.79 -15.57
CA TYR A 187 2.51 -14.50 -14.48
C TYR A 187 1.45 -13.63 -13.79
N GLY A 188 0.20 -13.79 -14.25
CA GLY A 188 -0.96 -13.00 -13.84
C GLY A 188 -1.17 -12.83 -12.33
N PRO A 189 -1.11 -13.90 -11.49
CA PRO A 189 -1.43 -13.78 -10.07
C PRO A 189 -0.58 -12.74 -9.30
N VAL A 190 0.73 -12.68 -9.57
CA VAL A 190 1.61 -11.67 -8.96
C VAL A 190 1.35 -10.29 -9.54
N LEU A 191 1.12 -10.19 -10.85
CA LEU A 191 0.86 -8.91 -11.52
C LEU A 191 -0.47 -8.29 -11.06
N ASN A 192 -1.50 -9.10 -10.86
CA ASN A 192 -2.81 -8.67 -10.34
C ASN A 192 -2.69 -8.20 -8.89
N GLN A 193 -2.00 -8.96 -8.03
CA GLN A 193 -1.74 -8.53 -6.66
C GLN A 193 -0.90 -7.25 -6.59
N ALA A 194 0.06 -7.07 -7.50
CA ALA A 194 0.82 -5.83 -7.60
C ALA A 194 -0.04 -4.63 -8.05
N ALA A 195 -1.03 -4.86 -8.91
CA ALA A 195 -1.95 -3.82 -9.38
C ALA A 195 -2.92 -3.34 -8.29
N ALA A 196 -3.22 -4.17 -7.29
CA ALA A 196 -4.03 -3.81 -6.12
C ALA A 196 -3.30 -2.93 -5.10
N VAL A 197 -1.99 -2.71 -5.27
CA VAL A 197 -1.15 -1.97 -4.33
C VAL A 197 -1.03 -0.50 -4.76
N PRO A 198 -1.30 0.47 -3.86
CA PRO A 198 -1.25 1.87 -4.21
C PRO A 198 0.15 2.32 -4.62
N LEU A 199 0.21 3.10 -5.70
CA LEU A 199 1.43 3.66 -6.26
C LEU A 199 2.52 2.61 -6.54
N TYR A 200 2.15 1.34 -6.73
CA TYR A 200 3.09 0.29 -7.03
C TYR A 200 3.76 0.57 -8.39
N LYS A 201 5.08 0.70 -8.36
CA LYS A 201 5.90 0.80 -9.57
C LYS A 201 6.73 -0.47 -9.70
N GLY A 202 6.38 -1.26 -10.71
CA GLY A 202 7.11 -2.45 -11.10
C GLY A 202 8.44 -2.15 -11.79
N VAL A 203 9.40 -3.06 -11.67
CA VAL A 203 10.63 -3.05 -12.47
C VAL A 203 10.39 -3.92 -13.70
N THR A 204 10.37 -3.32 -14.89
CA THR A 204 10.16 -4.07 -16.14
C THR A 204 11.49 -4.60 -16.69
N ALA A 205 11.65 -5.92 -16.76
CA ALA A 205 12.89 -6.54 -17.26
C ALA A 205 12.84 -6.87 -18.77
N ARG A 206 11.68 -6.78 -19.43
CA ARG A 206 11.49 -7.20 -20.84
C ARG A 206 12.44 -6.53 -21.83
N LYS A 207 12.66 -5.21 -21.71
CA LYS A 207 13.58 -4.49 -22.62
C LYS A 207 15.04 -4.95 -22.47
N MET A 208 15.45 -5.33 -21.27
CA MET A 208 16.80 -5.85 -21.01
C MET A 208 16.92 -7.32 -21.45
N ALA A 209 15.91 -8.13 -21.15
CA ALA A 209 15.86 -9.53 -21.56
C ALA A 209 15.82 -9.69 -23.09
N GLY A 210 15.08 -8.82 -23.79
CA GLY A 210 15.07 -8.76 -25.26
C GLY A 210 16.44 -8.41 -25.85
N LYS A 211 17.22 -7.52 -25.20
CA LYS A 211 18.62 -7.25 -25.60
C LYS A 211 19.55 -8.45 -25.42
N LEU A 212 19.22 -9.36 -24.50
CA LEU A 212 19.94 -10.62 -24.25
C LEU A 212 19.40 -11.79 -25.09
N GLY A 213 18.47 -11.54 -26.03
CA GLY A 213 17.92 -12.55 -26.92
C GLY A 213 16.74 -13.35 -26.35
N TYR A 214 16.24 -13.01 -25.16
CA TYR A 214 15.07 -13.65 -24.57
C TYR A 214 13.78 -13.12 -25.20
N LYS A 215 12.98 -14.01 -25.80
CA LYS A 215 11.66 -13.69 -26.34
C LYS A 215 10.62 -13.96 -25.26
N ALA A 216 10.25 -12.90 -24.55
CA ALA A 216 9.18 -12.98 -23.57
C ALA A 216 7.83 -13.25 -24.28
N PRO A 217 6.93 -14.06 -23.71
CA PRO A 217 5.62 -14.34 -24.27
C PRO A 217 4.81 -13.06 -24.52
N ASP A 218 4.05 -13.02 -25.61
CA ASP A 218 3.23 -11.86 -26.00
C ASP A 218 2.08 -11.65 -25.01
N ARG A 219 1.85 -10.39 -24.61
CA ARG A 219 0.75 -10.01 -23.70
C ARG A 219 -0.66 -10.23 -24.30
N HIS A 220 -0.75 -10.50 -25.60
CA HIS A 220 -2.02 -10.53 -26.34
C HIS A 220 -2.73 -11.89 -26.34
N GLU A 221 -2.06 -12.97 -25.94
CA GLU A 221 -2.77 -14.19 -25.57
C GLU A 221 -3.20 -14.06 -24.12
N VAL A 222 -4.38 -13.45 -23.92
CA VAL A 222 -5.14 -13.69 -22.70
C VAL A 222 -5.53 -15.16 -22.73
N GLN A 223 -4.65 -16.02 -22.22
CA GLN A 223 -5.05 -17.36 -21.83
C GLN A 223 -6.06 -17.15 -20.70
N LEU A 224 -7.34 -17.11 -21.05
CA LEU A 224 -8.45 -17.39 -20.15
C LEU A 224 -8.34 -18.86 -19.74
N GLY A 225 -7.22 -19.21 -19.11
CA GLY A 225 -7.00 -20.53 -18.53
C GLY A 225 -7.99 -20.70 -17.39
N ASN A 226 -8.52 -21.91 -17.27
CA ASN A 226 -9.51 -22.36 -16.28
C ASN A 226 -9.08 -22.23 -14.79
N THR A 227 -8.16 -21.34 -14.47
CA THR A 227 -7.64 -21.08 -13.13
C THR A 227 -7.90 -19.62 -12.75
N GLY A 228 -9.09 -19.39 -12.17
CA GLY A 228 -9.34 -18.20 -11.35
C GLY A 228 -9.67 -16.93 -12.11
N THR A 229 -10.65 -16.96 -13.02
CA THR A 229 -11.31 -15.73 -13.48
C THR A 229 -11.91 -15.00 -12.27
N GLU A 230 -11.22 -13.95 -11.80
CA GLU A 230 -11.72 -12.95 -10.84
C GLU A 230 -13.00 -12.27 -11.33
N LEU A 231 -13.32 -12.42 -12.62
CA LEU A 231 -14.58 -11.97 -13.19
C LEU A 231 -15.69 -12.97 -12.89
N ASN A 232 -16.37 -12.76 -11.75
CA ASN A 232 -17.62 -13.44 -11.46
C ASN A 232 -18.75 -12.84 -12.30
N TYR A 233 -18.78 -13.20 -13.58
CA TYR A 233 -19.81 -12.77 -14.52
C TYR A 233 -20.30 -13.95 -15.37
N PRO A 234 -21.63 -14.09 -15.57
CA PRO A 234 -22.70 -13.29 -14.98
C PRO A 234 -22.96 -13.66 -13.51
N LEU A 235 -23.29 -12.68 -12.67
CA LEU A 235 -23.53 -12.87 -11.22
C LEU A 235 -24.71 -13.81 -10.91
N ALA A 236 -25.64 -13.95 -11.86
CA ALA A 236 -26.73 -14.90 -11.81
C ALA A 236 -26.90 -15.53 -13.20
N PRO A 237 -27.34 -16.79 -13.29
CA PRO A 237 -27.67 -17.42 -14.55
C PRO A 237 -28.67 -16.56 -15.35
N LEU A 238 -28.41 -16.41 -16.65
CA LEU A 238 -29.29 -15.66 -17.54
C LEU A 238 -30.67 -16.32 -17.59
N GLN A 239 -31.69 -15.61 -17.13
CA GLN A 239 -33.07 -16.03 -17.29
C GLN A 239 -33.56 -15.55 -18.67
N LEU A 240 -33.44 -16.43 -19.66
CA LEU A 240 -33.89 -16.15 -21.01
C LEU A 240 -35.37 -16.53 -21.17
N SER A 241 -36.24 -15.53 -21.29
CA SER A 241 -37.60 -15.73 -21.79
C SER A 241 -37.59 -15.50 -23.30
N PRO A 242 -37.90 -16.51 -24.14
CA PRO A 242 -37.87 -16.34 -25.58
C PRO A 242 -38.87 -15.25 -26.00
N PRO A 243 -38.42 -14.18 -26.70
CA PRO A 243 -39.34 -13.15 -27.15
C PRO A 243 -40.27 -13.73 -28.23
N PRO A 244 -41.55 -13.33 -28.26
CA PRO A 244 -42.53 -13.84 -29.22
C PRO A 244 -42.17 -13.53 -30.69
N LYS A 245 -41.28 -12.56 -30.93
CA LYS A 245 -40.72 -12.25 -32.25
C LYS A 245 -39.29 -11.77 -32.07
N ARG A 246 -38.33 -12.43 -32.74
CA ARG A 246 -36.93 -11.98 -32.74
C ARG A 246 -36.78 -10.85 -33.75
N PRO A 247 -36.34 -9.65 -33.37
CA PRO A 247 -35.96 -8.62 -34.33
C PRO A 247 -34.71 -9.08 -35.10
N ASN A 248 -34.58 -8.63 -36.35
CA ASN A 248 -33.33 -8.79 -37.10
C ASN A 248 -32.35 -7.76 -36.52
N LEU A 249 -31.34 -8.24 -35.78
CA LEU A 249 -30.16 -7.48 -35.34
C LEU A 249 -28.99 -7.82 -36.26
#